data_AF-A0A449A917-F1
#
_entry.id   AF-A0A449A917-F1
#
_cell.length_a   1.000
_cell.length_b   1.000
_cell.length_c   1.000
_cell.angle_alpha   90.00
_cell.angle_beta   90.00
_cell.angle_gamma   90.00
#
_symmetry.space_group_name_H-M   'P 1'
#
loop_
_entity.id
_entity.type
_entity.pdbx_description
1 polymer ?
#
loop_
_entity_poly.entity_id
_entity_poly.type
_entity_poly.pdbx_seq_one_letter_code
_entity_poly.pdbx_strand_id
1 'polypeptide(L)'
;MYYELKGELYGVHQNPIFGFKTNKDSKKEFLNNFILHTKKINNLKGKFDVEDLETAIKKGVLTVKDWKNANFWVWSIKNNPKYMQNAPKELRNDKEFLLQIIDRRPEVLEYVSDELKNDKEFILAALLIESQCLKYASKELKNDKQVIICAIDSETRFINSDWYHLAKDDEDIILHAVNEDASTIQYACDELKNDRKFLLDAIDYNIYILKYLPEHFKNDKELVLKGVNIGGLVLEFASKELKNDKEVVLKAIDNSFGEAFAYASNKLKRDKTVLLQALKWNEELSELIPEELKMTDILF
;
A
#
# COMPACT_ATOMS: atom_id res chain seq x y z
N MET A 1 -27.04 -1.53 28.37
CA MET A 1 -27.93 -0.71 29.23
C MET A 1 -27.30 -0.57 30.61
N TYR A 2 -27.27 0.66 31.16
CA TYR A 2 -26.86 0.93 32.53
C TYR A 2 -28.07 1.27 33.40
N TYR A 3 -28.03 0.92 34.69
CA TYR A 3 -29.03 1.38 35.66
C TYR A 3 -28.38 1.89 36.94
N GLU A 4 -29.05 2.83 37.60
CA GLU A 4 -28.63 3.42 38.86
C GLU A 4 -29.35 2.73 40.03
N LEU A 5 -28.58 2.29 41.02
CA LEU A 5 -29.10 1.77 42.27
C LEU A 5 -28.40 2.50 43.42
N LYS A 6 -29.16 3.27 44.21
CA LYS A 6 -28.65 4.03 45.38
C LYS A 6 -27.48 4.98 45.08
N GLY A 7 -27.47 5.63 43.93
CA GLY A 7 -26.40 6.55 43.54
C GLY A 7 -25.18 5.90 42.90
N GLU A 8 -25.21 4.59 42.64
CA GLU A 8 -24.15 3.84 41.97
C GLU A 8 -24.63 3.23 40.64
N LEU A 9 -23.75 3.18 39.62
CA LEU A 9 -24.07 2.81 38.24
C LEU A 9 -23.61 1.37 37.90
N TYR A 10 -24.50 0.55 37.33
CA TYR A 10 -24.25 -0.86 36.97
C TYR A 10 -24.53 -1.12 35.47
N GLY A 11 -23.73 -1.95 34.77
CA GLY A 11 -23.80 -2.14 33.30
C GLY A 11 -24.11 -3.56 32.80
N VAL A 12 -24.83 -3.66 31.65
CA VAL A 12 -25.10 -4.90 30.89
C VAL A 12 -24.96 -4.71 29.36
N HIS A 13 -24.48 -5.76 28.69
CA HIS A 13 -23.90 -5.89 27.33
C HIS A 13 -24.82 -5.67 26.08
N GLN A 14 -24.18 -5.23 24.96
CA GLN A 14 -24.49 -5.33 23.49
C GLN A 14 -25.05 -4.13 22.64
N ASN A 15 -24.24 -3.73 21.61
CA ASN A 15 -24.39 -3.21 20.20
C ASN A 15 -25.53 -2.25 19.72
N PRO A 16 -25.44 -1.55 18.53
CA PRO A 16 -24.34 -1.29 17.58
C PRO A 16 -24.11 0.23 17.22
N ILE A 17 -23.14 0.48 16.35
CA ILE A 17 -22.46 1.74 15.99
C ILE A 17 -23.21 2.58 14.92
N PHE A 18 -23.31 3.91 15.10
CA PHE A 18 -23.49 4.90 14.02
C PHE A 18 -22.68 6.18 14.28
N GLY A 19 -22.09 6.72 13.21
CA GLY A 19 -21.02 7.73 13.23
C GLY A 19 -21.46 9.18 13.29
N PHE A 20 -20.55 10.04 13.77
CA PHE A 20 -20.64 11.49 13.71
C PHE A 20 -19.25 12.12 13.52
N LYS A 21 -19.17 13.21 12.77
CA LYS A 21 -17.97 14.06 12.69
C LYS A 21 -17.84 14.89 13.97
N THR A 22 -16.64 14.97 14.55
CA THR A 22 -16.33 16.00 15.54
C THR A 22 -14.92 16.57 15.39
N ASN A 23 -14.81 17.84 15.77
CA ASN A 23 -13.68 18.75 15.65
C ASN A 23 -12.79 18.66 16.92
N LYS A 24 -11.58 19.24 16.87
CA LYS A 24 -10.57 19.16 17.95
C LYS A 24 -10.98 19.91 19.23
N ASP A 25 -10.72 19.28 20.39
CA ASP A 25 -10.01 19.82 21.59
C ASP A 25 -10.60 19.46 22.98
N SER A 26 -9.68 19.34 23.95
CA SER A 26 -9.83 19.12 25.40
C SER A 26 -10.47 17.81 25.93
N LYS A 27 -9.84 17.24 26.96
CA LYS A 27 -10.39 16.13 27.79
C LYS A 27 -11.76 16.48 28.38
N LYS A 28 -11.97 17.74 28.77
CA LYS A 28 -13.23 18.24 29.36
C LYS A 28 -14.38 18.18 28.35
N GLU A 29 -14.13 18.50 27.09
CA GLU A 29 -15.13 18.42 26.02
C GLU A 29 -15.48 16.97 25.64
N PHE A 30 -14.48 16.08 25.59
CA PHE A 30 -14.73 14.64 25.46
C PHE A 30 -15.62 14.10 26.58
N LEU A 31 -15.29 14.40 27.83
CA LEU A 31 -16.07 13.97 28.99
C LEU A 31 -17.48 14.57 28.97
N ASN A 32 -17.63 15.84 28.59
CA ASN A 32 -18.94 16.47 28.39
C ASN A 32 -19.78 15.77 27.32
N ASN A 33 -19.20 15.52 26.14
CA ASN A 33 -19.88 14.81 25.05
C ASN A 33 -20.24 13.37 25.44
N PHE A 34 -19.37 12.68 26.19
CA PHE A 34 -19.66 11.38 26.76
C PHE A 34 -20.82 11.41 27.75
N ILE A 35 -20.83 12.38 28.69
CA ILE A 35 -21.93 12.57 29.65
C ILE A 35 -23.24 12.82 28.89
N LEU A 36 -23.24 13.71 27.90
CA LEU A 36 -24.41 14.02 27.08
C LEU A 36 -24.92 12.80 26.32
N HIS A 37 -24.03 12.05 25.68
CA HIS A 37 -24.36 10.83 24.94
C HIS A 37 -24.94 9.75 25.85
N THR A 38 -24.30 9.51 27.01
CA THR A 38 -24.73 8.51 27.99
C THR A 38 -26.09 8.86 28.59
N LYS A 39 -26.33 10.15 28.90
CA LYS A 39 -27.64 10.65 29.37
C LYS A 39 -28.72 10.46 28.30
N LYS A 40 -28.41 10.76 27.04
CA LYS A 40 -29.36 10.65 25.92
C LYS A 40 -29.76 9.20 25.64
N ILE A 41 -28.81 8.27 25.61
CA ILE A 41 -29.08 6.86 25.32
C ILE A 41 -29.82 6.16 26.47
N ASN A 42 -29.45 6.47 27.71
CA ASN A 42 -29.97 5.73 28.88
C ASN A 42 -31.09 6.49 29.61
N ASN A 43 -31.58 7.60 29.06
CA ASN A 43 -32.65 8.43 29.61
C ASN A 43 -32.40 8.86 31.07
N LEU A 44 -31.12 9.09 31.42
CA LEU A 44 -30.67 9.38 32.79
C LEU A 44 -31.04 10.83 33.17
N LYS A 45 -31.57 11.03 34.38
CA LYS A 45 -31.90 12.34 34.95
C LYS A 45 -30.93 12.69 36.08
N GLY A 46 -30.31 13.88 36.04
CA GLY A 46 -29.41 14.37 37.11
C GLY A 46 -28.35 15.38 36.66
N LYS A 47 -27.86 16.19 37.61
CA LYS A 47 -26.70 17.08 37.46
C LYS A 47 -25.43 16.28 37.75
N PHE A 48 -24.97 15.58 36.72
CA PHE A 48 -23.66 14.96 36.71
C PHE A 48 -22.80 15.76 35.72
N ASP A 49 -21.70 16.32 36.21
CA ASP A 49 -20.76 17.12 35.44
C ASP A 49 -19.37 16.46 35.34
N VAL A 50 -18.45 17.11 34.63
CA VAL A 50 -17.10 16.56 34.38
C VAL A 50 -16.29 16.45 35.68
N GLU A 51 -16.48 17.36 36.63
CA GLU A 51 -15.73 17.41 37.88
C GLU A 51 -16.18 16.29 38.83
N ASP A 52 -17.48 15.97 38.84
CA ASP A 52 -18.03 14.82 39.55
C ASP A 52 -17.46 13.50 39.01
N LEU A 53 -17.37 13.36 37.69
CA LEU A 53 -16.83 12.18 37.00
C LEU A 53 -15.34 12.01 37.29
N GLU A 54 -14.55 13.08 37.19
CA GLU A 54 -13.12 13.05 37.51
C GLU A 54 -12.85 12.77 38.99
N THR A 55 -13.67 13.31 39.88
CA THR A 55 -13.56 13.10 41.33
C THR A 55 -13.93 11.67 41.72
N ALA A 56 -14.98 11.11 41.12
CA ALA A 56 -15.38 9.73 41.36
C ALA A 56 -14.39 8.70 40.79
N ILE A 57 -13.71 9.00 39.66
CA ILE A 57 -12.57 8.22 39.15
C ILE A 57 -11.39 8.26 40.14
N LYS A 58 -10.98 9.46 40.58
CA LYS A 58 -9.84 9.64 41.50
C LYS A 58 -10.06 8.97 42.86
N LYS A 59 -11.30 8.97 43.35
CA LYS A 59 -11.67 8.36 44.64
C LYS A 59 -11.93 6.86 44.55
N GLY A 60 -11.86 6.25 43.36
CA GLY A 60 -12.19 4.84 43.15
C GLY A 60 -13.65 4.47 43.42
N VAL A 61 -14.53 5.47 43.60
CA VAL A 61 -15.97 5.33 43.90
C VAL A 61 -16.74 4.95 42.65
N LEU A 62 -16.33 5.47 41.49
CA LEU A 62 -16.66 4.86 40.21
C LEU A 62 -15.70 3.69 39.99
N THR A 63 -16.06 2.50 40.47
CA THR A 63 -15.59 1.28 39.82
C THR A 63 -16.29 1.18 38.47
N VAL A 64 -15.82 1.95 37.49
CA VAL A 64 -16.24 1.72 36.13
C VAL A 64 -15.61 0.38 35.74
N LYS A 65 -16.36 -0.72 35.93
CA LYS A 65 -16.11 -1.96 35.18
C LYS A 65 -15.98 -1.63 33.68
N ASP A 66 -16.55 -0.51 33.23
CA ASP A 66 -16.48 0.01 31.86
C ASP A 66 -15.30 0.91 31.49
N TRP A 67 -14.42 1.35 32.41
CA TRP A 67 -13.12 1.94 32.01
C TRP A 67 -12.15 0.84 31.52
N LYS A 68 -12.46 -0.43 31.82
CA LYS A 68 -11.88 -1.63 31.20
C LYS A 68 -12.72 -2.19 30.04
N ASN A 69 -13.90 -1.63 29.75
CA ASN A 69 -14.74 -2.15 28.68
C ASN A 69 -14.14 -1.73 27.33
N ALA A 70 -13.49 -2.69 26.69
CA ALA A 70 -12.86 -2.51 25.39
C ALA A 70 -13.80 -1.85 24.38
N ASN A 71 -15.10 -2.16 24.39
CA ASN A 71 -16.06 -1.57 23.43
C ASN A 71 -16.19 -0.05 23.56
N PHE A 72 -16.11 0.50 24.78
CA PHE A 72 -16.14 1.95 24.99
C PHE A 72 -14.92 2.63 24.36
N TRP A 73 -13.73 2.04 24.56
CA TRP A 73 -12.49 2.57 24.01
C TRP A 73 -12.40 2.36 22.49
N VAL A 74 -12.82 1.21 21.97
CA VAL A 74 -12.99 0.95 20.54
C VAL A 74 -13.85 2.05 19.93
N TRP A 75 -15.03 2.33 20.48
CA TRP A 75 -15.92 3.35 19.95
C TRP A 75 -15.30 4.76 20.01
N SER A 76 -14.70 5.12 21.13
CA SER A 76 -14.12 6.44 21.35
C SER A 76 -12.94 6.69 20.39
N ILE A 77 -12.03 5.72 20.26
CA ILE A 77 -10.85 5.81 19.39
C ILE A 77 -11.25 5.77 17.91
N LYS A 78 -12.27 4.98 17.54
CA LYS A 78 -12.86 5.02 16.19
C LYS A 78 -13.45 6.38 15.83
N ASN A 79 -13.91 7.18 16.80
CA ASN A 79 -14.34 8.55 16.50
C ASN A 79 -13.17 9.54 16.49
N ASN A 80 -12.19 9.40 17.39
CA ASN A 80 -11.00 10.25 17.44
C ASN A 80 -9.78 9.50 18.01
N PRO A 81 -8.72 9.23 17.20
CA PRO A 81 -7.54 8.46 17.63
C PRO A 81 -6.81 9.07 18.83
N LYS A 82 -6.87 10.40 18.99
CA LYS A 82 -6.19 11.12 20.08
C LYS A 82 -6.71 10.75 21.46
N TYR A 83 -7.88 10.14 21.58
CA TYR A 83 -8.38 9.68 22.87
C TYR A 83 -7.56 8.50 23.42
N MET A 84 -6.80 7.82 22.56
CA MET A 84 -5.90 6.77 23.00
C MET A 84 -4.88 7.24 24.04
N GLN A 85 -4.45 8.51 24.01
CA GLN A 85 -3.54 9.07 25.03
C GLN A 85 -4.08 8.97 26.47
N ASN A 86 -5.41 8.88 26.62
CA ASN A 86 -6.09 8.79 27.92
C ASN A 86 -6.50 7.36 28.30
N ALA A 87 -6.29 6.38 27.40
CA ALA A 87 -6.64 5.00 27.65
C ALA A 87 -5.79 4.39 28.77
N PRO A 88 -6.34 3.43 29.55
CA PRO A 88 -5.60 2.64 30.53
C PRO A 88 -4.28 2.13 29.96
N LYS A 89 -3.25 2.06 30.81
CA LYS A 89 -1.97 1.50 30.38
C LYS A 89 -2.14 0.06 29.89
N GLU A 90 -3.03 -0.71 30.49
CA GLU A 90 -3.34 -2.08 30.11
C GLU A 90 -3.84 -2.16 28.66
N LEU A 91 -4.81 -1.31 28.29
CA LEU A 91 -5.34 -1.27 26.91
C LEU A 91 -4.33 -0.70 25.90
N ARG A 92 -3.52 0.27 26.33
CA ARG A 92 -2.42 0.80 25.50
C ARG A 92 -1.29 -0.21 25.27
N ASN A 93 -1.29 -1.33 25.99
CA ASN A 93 -0.34 -2.43 25.83
C ASN A 93 -1.02 -3.75 25.42
N ASP A 94 -2.31 -3.72 25.11
CA ASP A 94 -3.07 -4.90 24.69
C ASP A 94 -3.04 -4.99 23.16
N LYS A 95 -2.23 -5.92 22.65
CA LYS A 95 -2.04 -6.15 21.21
C LYS A 95 -3.36 -6.47 20.51
N GLU A 96 -4.20 -7.33 21.08
CA GLU A 96 -5.47 -7.74 20.46
C GLU A 96 -6.44 -6.57 20.36
N PHE A 97 -6.52 -5.76 21.42
CA PHE A 97 -7.32 -4.54 21.42
C PHE A 97 -6.82 -3.53 20.38
N LEU A 98 -5.51 -3.34 20.30
CA LEU A 98 -4.87 -2.41 19.35
C LEU A 98 -5.13 -2.82 17.90
N LEU A 99 -4.98 -4.09 17.56
CA LEU A 99 -5.23 -4.61 16.21
C LEU A 99 -6.69 -4.41 15.78
N GLN A 100 -7.66 -4.45 16.70
CA GLN A 100 -9.08 -4.19 16.40
C GLN A 100 -9.40 -2.73 16.02
N ILE A 101 -8.53 -1.79 16.36
CA ILE A 101 -8.79 -0.34 16.21
C ILE A 101 -7.84 0.37 15.26
N ILE A 102 -6.82 -0.31 14.74
CA ILE A 102 -5.83 0.21 13.79
C ILE A 102 -6.41 0.42 12.38
N ASP A 103 -7.49 -0.28 12.02
CA ASP A 103 -8.14 -0.17 10.70
C ASP A 103 -8.40 1.29 10.30
N ARG A 104 -7.65 1.75 9.27
CA ARG A 104 -7.62 3.14 8.76
C ARG A 104 -7.29 4.22 9.79
N ARG A 105 -6.63 3.86 10.89
CA ARG A 105 -6.29 4.72 12.05
C ARG A 105 -4.92 4.36 12.64
N PRO A 106 -3.84 4.41 11.86
CA PRO A 106 -2.50 4.06 12.33
C PRO A 106 -2.02 5.00 13.46
N GLU A 107 -2.59 6.21 13.60
CA GLU A 107 -2.17 7.22 14.58
C GLU A 107 -2.41 6.80 16.03
N VAL A 108 -3.22 5.76 16.27
CA VAL A 108 -3.36 5.18 17.62
C VAL A 108 -2.03 4.64 18.16
N LEU A 109 -1.13 4.22 17.26
CA LEU A 109 0.20 3.73 17.60
C LEU A 109 1.13 4.84 18.10
N GLU A 110 0.79 6.12 17.95
CA GLU A 110 1.55 7.22 18.56
C GLU A 110 1.61 7.07 20.10
N TYR A 111 0.52 6.56 20.69
CA TYR A 111 0.27 6.56 22.13
C TYR A 111 0.57 5.23 22.84
N VAL A 112 1.01 4.19 22.11
CA VAL A 112 1.42 2.90 22.68
C VAL A 112 2.85 2.98 23.23
N SER A 113 3.23 2.01 24.06
CA SER A 113 4.57 1.96 24.66
C SER A 113 5.66 1.76 23.61
N ASP A 114 6.87 2.22 23.92
CA ASP A 114 8.04 1.98 23.07
C ASP A 114 8.39 0.49 22.97
N GLU A 115 8.04 -0.30 24.01
CA GLU A 115 8.15 -1.76 24.01
C GLU A 115 7.30 -2.37 22.88
N LEU A 116 6.02 -1.98 22.76
CA LEU A 116 5.18 -2.44 21.65
C LEU A 116 5.61 -1.89 20.29
N LYS A 117 6.10 -0.65 20.22
CA LYS A 117 6.66 -0.10 18.96
C LYS A 117 7.90 -0.86 18.51
N ASN A 118 8.60 -1.55 19.42
CA ASN A 118 9.73 -2.42 19.13
C ASN A 118 9.36 -3.92 19.08
N ASP A 119 8.08 -4.26 19.23
CA ASP A 119 7.59 -5.63 19.18
C ASP A 119 7.33 -6.03 17.73
N LYS A 120 8.26 -6.82 17.16
CA LYS A 120 8.24 -7.19 15.75
C LYS A 120 6.94 -7.89 15.34
N GLU A 121 6.46 -8.84 16.15
CA GLU A 121 5.23 -9.59 15.85
C GLU A 121 4.01 -8.67 15.83
N PHE A 122 3.92 -7.75 16.79
CA PHE A 122 2.84 -6.77 16.83
C PHE A 122 2.88 -5.82 15.63
N ILE A 123 4.06 -5.30 15.27
CA ILE A 123 4.21 -4.41 14.12
C ILE A 123 3.87 -5.12 12.81
N LEU A 124 4.32 -6.36 12.61
CA LEU A 124 3.94 -7.15 11.43
C LEU A 124 2.42 -7.35 11.36
N ALA A 125 1.77 -7.71 12.46
CA ALA A 125 0.32 -7.84 12.50
C ALA A 125 -0.42 -6.52 12.21
N ALA A 126 0.11 -5.39 12.68
CA ALA A 126 -0.44 -4.07 12.41
C ALA A 126 -0.28 -3.66 10.92
N LEU A 127 0.85 -3.98 10.31
CA LEU A 127 1.12 -3.69 8.89
C LEU A 127 0.16 -4.42 7.96
N LEU A 128 -0.17 -5.68 8.27
CA LEU A 128 -1.16 -6.46 7.52
C LEU A 128 -2.57 -5.82 7.51
N ILE A 129 -2.85 -4.93 8.47
CA ILE A 129 -4.11 -4.18 8.55
C ILE A 129 -3.97 -2.84 7.84
N GLU A 130 -2.88 -2.11 8.11
CA GLU A 130 -2.65 -0.78 7.57
C GLU A 130 -1.13 -0.51 7.46
N SER A 131 -0.63 -0.31 6.23
CA SER A 131 0.80 -0.13 5.94
C SER A 131 1.41 1.11 6.59
N GLN A 132 0.62 2.17 6.80
CA GLN A 132 1.03 3.41 7.48
C GLN A 132 1.47 3.19 8.94
N CYS A 133 1.23 2.00 9.52
CA CYS A 133 1.75 1.63 10.83
C CYS A 133 3.28 1.64 10.90
N LEU A 134 3.99 1.47 9.77
CA LEU A 134 5.45 1.49 9.69
C LEU A 134 6.04 2.77 10.30
N LYS A 135 5.36 3.91 10.12
CA LYS A 135 5.76 5.21 10.68
C LYS A 135 5.93 5.19 12.20
N TYR A 136 5.22 4.33 12.90
CA TYR A 136 5.20 4.25 14.37
C TYR A 136 6.13 3.18 14.94
N ALA A 137 6.66 2.29 14.09
CA ALA A 137 7.64 1.30 14.49
C ALA A 137 8.93 1.96 15.01
N SER A 138 9.65 1.23 15.87
CA SER A 138 10.94 1.64 16.38
C SER A 138 11.96 1.86 15.24
N LYS A 139 13.04 2.59 15.53
CA LYS A 139 14.13 2.76 14.57
C LYS A 139 14.77 1.43 14.14
N GLU A 140 14.84 0.46 15.06
CA GLU A 140 15.37 -0.87 14.79
C GLU A 140 14.49 -1.62 13.78
N LEU A 141 13.17 -1.68 14.02
CA LEU A 141 12.23 -2.38 13.14
C LEU A 141 12.04 -1.67 11.79
N LYS A 142 12.21 -0.35 11.73
CA LYS A 142 12.22 0.41 10.47
C LYS A 142 13.37 0.04 9.54
N ASN A 143 14.41 -0.61 10.05
CA ASN A 143 15.54 -1.10 9.25
C ASN A 143 15.50 -2.64 9.10
N ASP A 144 14.48 -3.31 9.63
CA ASP A 144 14.32 -4.76 9.50
C ASP A 144 13.71 -5.09 8.14
N LYS A 145 14.42 -5.88 7.33
CA LYS A 145 13.99 -6.23 5.97
C LYS A 145 12.59 -6.85 5.93
N GLN A 146 12.26 -7.73 6.88
CA GLN A 146 10.97 -8.41 6.90
C GLN A 146 9.83 -7.44 7.22
N VAL A 147 10.07 -6.47 8.10
CA VAL A 147 9.10 -5.42 8.43
C VAL A 147 8.85 -4.52 7.22
N ILE A 148 9.91 -4.13 6.50
CA ILE A 148 9.79 -3.30 5.30
C ILE A 148 9.04 -4.04 4.18
N ILE A 149 9.40 -5.31 3.92
CA ILE A 149 8.73 -6.16 2.93
C ILE A 149 7.24 -6.32 3.29
N CYS A 150 6.91 -6.59 4.56
CA CYS A 150 5.52 -6.68 5.00
C CYS A 150 4.74 -5.37 4.78
N ALA A 151 5.40 -4.22 4.96
CA ALA A 151 4.78 -2.92 4.69
C ALA A 151 4.49 -2.75 3.20
N ILE A 152 5.43 -3.13 2.32
CA ILE A 152 5.27 -3.12 0.86
C ILE A 152 4.10 -4.01 0.44
N ASP A 153 4.04 -5.25 0.91
CA ASP A 153 2.98 -6.23 0.57
C ASP A 153 1.59 -5.76 1.02
N SER A 154 1.52 -4.95 2.08
CA SER A 154 0.27 -4.45 2.64
C SER A 154 -0.21 -3.17 1.96
N GLU A 155 0.60 -2.52 1.11
CA GLU A 155 0.21 -1.29 0.42
C GLU A 155 -0.72 -1.57 -0.76
N THR A 156 -2.00 -1.24 -0.60
CA THR A 156 -2.98 -1.36 -1.70
C THR A 156 -2.70 -0.42 -2.88
N ARG A 157 -1.95 0.68 -2.66
CA ARG A 157 -1.33 1.57 -3.67
C ARG A 157 -0.14 2.30 -3.05
N PHE A 158 1.01 2.33 -3.73
CA PHE A 158 2.29 2.97 -3.30
C PHE A 158 2.28 4.51 -3.20
N ILE A 159 1.17 5.12 -2.82
CA ILE A 159 0.95 6.58 -2.91
C ILE A 159 1.66 7.36 -1.78
N ASN A 160 2.06 6.71 -0.68
CA ASN A 160 2.55 7.36 0.55
C ASN A 160 3.80 6.67 1.17
N SER A 161 4.70 6.14 0.35
CA SER A 161 5.69 5.11 0.73
C SER A 161 6.73 5.52 1.78
N ASP A 162 6.38 5.57 3.07
CA ASP A 162 7.33 5.81 4.19
C ASP A 162 8.54 4.83 4.18
N TRP A 163 8.42 3.70 3.49
CA TRP A 163 9.47 2.69 3.37
C TRP A 163 10.65 3.10 2.46
N TYR A 164 10.47 3.94 1.42
CA TYR A 164 11.55 4.11 0.43
C TYR A 164 12.80 4.76 1.02
N HIS A 165 12.63 5.74 1.91
CA HIS A 165 13.76 6.37 2.58
C HIS A 165 14.56 5.42 3.48
N LEU A 166 13.95 4.30 3.89
CA LEU A 166 14.55 3.31 4.78
C LEU A 166 15.39 2.28 4.02
N ALA A 167 15.06 2.01 2.76
CA ALA A 167 15.63 0.89 1.99
C ALA A 167 15.93 1.19 0.51
N LYS A 168 16.02 2.47 0.12
CA LYS A 168 16.34 2.87 -1.28
C LYS A 168 17.66 2.30 -1.82
N ASP A 169 18.57 1.90 -0.93
CA ASP A 169 19.89 1.35 -1.24
C ASP A 169 19.94 -0.19 -1.08
N ASP A 170 18.86 -0.83 -0.60
CA ASP A 170 18.79 -2.27 -0.37
C ASP A 170 18.22 -2.96 -1.62
N GLU A 171 19.10 -3.63 -2.36
CA GLU A 171 18.80 -4.29 -3.62
C GLU A 171 17.60 -5.25 -3.51
N ASP A 172 17.58 -6.12 -2.48
CA ASP A 172 16.54 -7.13 -2.30
C ASP A 172 15.17 -6.48 -2.10
N ILE A 173 15.10 -5.42 -1.30
CA ILE A 173 13.85 -4.72 -1.01
C ILE A 173 13.35 -3.98 -2.26
N ILE A 174 14.24 -3.38 -3.04
CA ILE A 174 13.83 -2.71 -4.27
C ILE A 174 13.35 -3.71 -5.31
N LEU A 175 14.02 -4.86 -5.47
CA LEU A 175 13.55 -5.92 -6.37
C LEU A 175 12.18 -6.45 -5.95
N HIS A 176 11.96 -6.63 -4.64
CA HIS A 176 10.64 -7.01 -4.10
C HIS A 176 9.59 -5.95 -4.42
N ALA A 177 9.87 -4.66 -4.21
CA ALA A 177 8.94 -3.58 -4.57
C ALA A 177 8.65 -3.52 -6.08
N VAL A 178 9.66 -3.77 -6.92
CA VAL A 178 9.53 -3.81 -8.38
C VAL A 178 8.63 -4.95 -8.85
N ASN A 179 8.72 -6.11 -8.19
CA ASN A 179 7.84 -7.25 -8.44
C ASN A 179 6.36 -6.85 -8.30
N GLU A 180 6.02 -6.12 -7.23
CA GLU A 180 4.66 -5.66 -6.95
C GLU A 180 4.23 -4.52 -7.88
N ASP A 181 5.09 -3.52 -8.11
CA ASP A 181 4.86 -2.42 -9.05
C ASP A 181 6.17 -1.93 -9.66
N ALA A 182 6.29 -2.08 -10.99
CA ALA A 182 7.43 -1.61 -11.77
C ALA A 182 7.76 -0.12 -11.56
N SER A 183 6.78 0.72 -11.20
CA SER A 183 7.00 2.15 -10.98
C SER A 183 7.88 2.44 -9.77
N THR A 184 7.98 1.50 -8.82
CA THR A 184 8.76 1.64 -7.58
C THR A 184 10.26 1.75 -7.83
N ILE A 185 10.75 1.37 -9.02
CA ILE A 185 12.15 1.58 -9.43
C ILE A 185 12.58 3.05 -9.29
N GLN A 186 11.65 4.00 -9.38
CA GLN A 186 11.93 5.43 -9.19
C GLN A 186 12.39 5.79 -7.77
N TYR A 187 12.07 4.94 -6.78
CA TYR A 187 12.42 5.13 -5.37
C TYR A 187 13.80 4.60 -5.01
N ALA A 188 14.41 3.78 -5.87
CA ALA A 188 15.78 3.32 -5.68
C ALA A 188 16.76 4.50 -5.73
N CYS A 189 17.91 4.33 -5.08
CA CYS A 189 18.98 5.31 -5.13
C CYS A 189 19.56 5.47 -6.55
N ASP A 190 20.28 6.57 -6.78
CA ASP A 190 20.81 6.88 -8.10
C ASP A 190 21.86 5.85 -8.53
N GLU A 191 22.59 5.27 -7.58
CA GLU A 191 23.53 4.18 -7.81
C GLU A 191 22.82 2.95 -8.41
N LEU A 192 21.72 2.49 -7.81
CA LEU A 192 20.94 1.35 -8.32
C LEU A 192 20.24 1.69 -9.64
N LYS A 193 19.60 2.86 -9.75
CA LYS A 193 18.90 3.26 -10.99
C LYS A 193 19.81 3.40 -12.21
N ASN A 194 21.11 3.57 -12.00
CA ASN A 194 22.10 3.63 -13.06
C ASN A 194 22.99 2.38 -13.13
N ASP A 195 22.80 1.41 -12.23
CA ASP A 195 23.50 0.13 -12.28
C ASP A 195 22.80 -0.78 -13.30
N ARG A 196 23.44 -0.91 -14.45
CA ARG A 196 22.98 -1.77 -15.54
C ARG A 196 22.79 -3.23 -15.11
N LYS A 197 23.65 -3.77 -14.25
CA LYS A 197 23.55 -5.17 -13.80
C LYS A 197 22.30 -5.34 -12.95
N PHE A 198 22.09 -4.45 -11.98
CA PHE A 198 20.89 -4.41 -11.17
C PHE A 198 19.62 -4.28 -12.04
N LEU A 199 19.62 -3.38 -13.03
CA LEU A 199 18.48 -3.20 -13.92
C LEU A 199 18.19 -4.43 -14.77
N LEU A 200 19.21 -5.18 -15.19
CA LEU A 200 19.01 -6.47 -15.85
C LEU A 200 18.31 -7.45 -14.90
N ASP A 201 18.73 -7.55 -13.64
CA ASP A 201 18.11 -8.45 -12.66
C ASP A 201 16.66 -8.01 -12.36
N ALA A 202 16.40 -6.71 -12.26
CA ALA A 202 15.06 -6.16 -12.03
C ALA A 202 14.04 -6.47 -13.14
N ILE A 203 14.49 -6.66 -14.38
CA ILE A 203 13.62 -7.10 -15.50
C ILE A 203 13.01 -8.48 -15.23
N ASP A 204 13.73 -9.37 -14.55
CA ASP A 204 13.24 -10.72 -14.26
C ASP A 204 12.08 -10.72 -13.26
N TYR A 205 11.97 -9.66 -12.45
CA TYR A 205 10.86 -9.45 -11.53
C TYR A 205 9.68 -8.77 -12.21
N ASN A 206 9.94 -7.72 -13.00
CA ASN A 206 8.87 -7.00 -13.69
C ASN A 206 9.35 -6.34 -14.99
N ILE A 207 8.96 -6.90 -16.13
CA ILE A 207 9.36 -6.39 -17.46
C ILE A 207 8.91 -4.95 -17.74
N TYR A 208 7.87 -4.46 -17.04
CA TYR A 208 7.34 -3.12 -17.23
C TYR A 208 8.22 -2.03 -16.61
N ILE A 209 9.32 -2.36 -15.91
CA ILE A 209 10.27 -1.35 -15.41
C ILE A 209 10.84 -0.48 -16.54
N LEU A 210 10.99 -1.06 -17.74
CA LEU A 210 11.50 -0.39 -18.93
C LEU A 210 10.74 0.91 -19.24
N LYS A 211 9.45 0.98 -18.91
CA LYS A 211 8.63 2.19 -19.03
C LYS A 211 9.18 3.36 -18.21
N TYR A 212 9.70 3.08 -17.02
CA TYR A 212 10.14 4.04 -16.02
C TYR A 212 11.64 4.36 -16.09
N LEU A 213 12.41 3.60 -16.86
CA LEU A 213 13.85 3.86 -17.03
C LEU A 213 14.15 5.11 -17.87
N PRO A 214 15.31 5.76 -17.63
CA PRO A 214 15.87 6.78 -18.50
C PRO A 214 15.99 6.33 -19.97
N GLU A 215 15.91 7.27 -20.90
CA GLU A 215 15.92 6.99 -22.35
C GLU A 215 17.15 6.21 -22.82
N HIS A 216 18.32 6.44 -22.22
CA HIS A 216 19.54 5.73 -22.62
C HIS A 216 19.48 4.23 -22.30
N PHE A 217 18.74 3.80 -21.26
CA PHE A 217 18.47 2.39 -20.99
C PHE A 217 17.37 1.82 -21.88
N LYS A 218 16.37 2.63 -22.25
CA LYS A 218 15.38 2.26 -23.29
C LYS A 218 16.01 2.06 -24.68
N ASN A 219 17.21 2.61 -24.87
CA ASN A 219 18.05 2.42 -26.05
C ASN A 219 19.17 1.38 -25.84
N ASP A 220 19.28 0.77 -24.66
CA ASP A 220 20.21 -0.33 -24.42
C ASP A 220 19.63 -1.62 -25.02
N LYS A 221 20.22 -2.05 -26.13
CA LYS A 221 19.74 -3.20 -26.90
C LYS A 221 19.71 -4.48 -26.08
N GLU A 222 20.67 -4.73 -25.18
CA GLU A 222 20.70 -5.97 -24.39
C GLU A 222 19.57 -5.97 -23.35
N LEU A 223 19.38 -4.84 -22.67
CA LEU A 223 18.35 -4.66 -21.66
C LEU A 223 16.95 -4.79 -22.28
N VAL A 224 16.72 -4.15 -23.43
CA VAL A 224 15.47 -4.29 -24.19
C VAL A 224 15.27 -5.71 -24.71
N LEU A 225 16.32 -6.36 -25.22
CA LEU A 225 16.22 -7.75 -25.67
C LEU A 225 15.90 -8.72 -24.53
N LYS A 226 16.45 -8.50 -23.32
CA LYS A 226 16.09 -9.28 -22.14
C LYS A 226 14.59 -9.18 -21.86
N GLY A 227 14.05 -7.95 -21.81
CA GLY A 227 12.61 -7.73 -21.61
C GLY A 227 11.75 -8.32 -22.72
N VAL A 228 12.16 -8.15 -23.99
CA VAL A 228 11.48 -8.71 -25.17
C VAL A 228 11.41 -10.25 -25.13
N ASN A 229 12.46 -10.92 -24.64
CA ASN A 229 12.47 -12.38 -24.53
C ASN A 229 11.50 -12.90 -23.46
N ILE A 230 11.13 -12.07 -22.46
CA ILE A 230 10.14 -12.41 -21.45
C ILE A 230 8.74 -12.03 -21.92
N GLY A 231 8.58 -10.87 -22.58
CA GLY A 231 7.33 -10.44 -23.18
C GLY A 231 7.55 -9.43 -24.31
N GLY A 232 7.14 -9.79 -25.53
CA GLY A 232 7.42 -8.99 -26.73
C GLY A 232 6.79 -7.59 -26.75
N LEU A 233 5.68 -7.38 -26.03
CA LEU A 233 5.00 -6.08 -25.92
C LEU A 233 5.87 -4.99 -25.27
N VAL A 234 6.93 -5.37 -24.56
CA VAL A 234 7.92 -4.45 -23.98
C VAL A 234 8.56 -3.55 -25.04
N LEU A 235 8.53 -3.95 -26.32
CA LEU A 235 8.93 -3.11 -27.45
C LEU A 235 8.23 -1.74 -27.43
N GLU A 236 7.02 -1.63 -26.90
CA GLU A 236 6.31 -0.36 -26.71
C GLU A 236 7.15 0.70 -25.96
N PHE A 237 7.97 0.27 -25.00
CA PHE A 237 8.74 1.18 -24.14
C PHE A 237 10.17 1.42 -24.65
N ALA A 238 10.61 0.69 -25.67
CA ALA A 238 11.93 0.88 -26.26
C ALA A 238 12.05 2.22 -27.00
N SER A 239 13.30 2.65 -27.19
CA SER A 239 13.64 3.84 -27.97
C SER A 239 13.15 3.73 -29.42
N LYS A 240 13.07 4.87 -30.12
CA LYS A 240 12.69 4.89 -31.54
C LYS A 240 13.68 4.12 -32.42
N GLU A 241 14.95 4.15 -32.03
CA GLU A 241 16.05 3.47 -32.68
C GLU A 241 15.87 1.95 -32.58
N LEU A 242 15.56 1.41 -31.40
CA LEU A 242 15.34 -0.03 -31.20
C LEU A 242 14.00 -0.51 -31.77
N LYS A 243 12.96 0.34 -31.80
CA LYS A 243 11.73 0.09 -32.58
C LYS A 243 11.99 0.03 -34.10
N ASN A 244 13.15 0.51 -34.54
CA ASN A 244 13.61 0.43 -35.93
C ASN A 244 14.77 -0.57 -36.10
N ASP A 245 15.15 -1.31 -35.05
CA ASP A 245 16.10 -2.42 -35.13
C ASP A 245 15.34 -3.70 -35.51
N LYS A 246 15.65 -4.22 -36.70
CA LYS A 246 14.95 -5.37 -37.27
C LYS A 246 15.08 -6.62 -36.41
N GLU A 247 16.22 -6.83 -35.75
CA GLU A 247 16.42 -8.00 -34.88
C GLU A 247 15.53 -7.92 -33.63
N VAL A 248 15.51 -6.75 -32.97
CA VAL A 248 14.69 -6.51 -31.78
C VAL A 248 13.20 -6.66 -32.11
N VAL A 249 12.76 -6.06 -33.23
CA VAL A 249 11.36 -6.12 -33.66
C VAL A 249 10.92 -7.54 -34.02
N LEU A 250 11.74 -8.31 -34.75
CA LEU A 250 11.39 -9.70 -35.08
C LEU A 250 11.25 -10.56 -33.81
N LYS A 251 12.20 -10.44 -32.87
CA LYS A 251 12.10 -11.14 -31.58
C LYS A 251 10.87 -10.71 -30.78
N ALA A 252 10.52 -9.43 -30.80
CA ALA A 252 9.34 -8.92 -30.12
C ALA A 252 8.05 -9.48 -30.71
N ILE A 253 7.94 -9.53 -32.04
CA ILE A 253 6.81 -10.13 -32.75
C ILE A 253 6.65 -11.60 -32.35
N ASP A 254 7.75 -12.36 -32.30
CA ASP A 254 7.73 -13.77 -31.91
C ASP A 254 7.29 -13.97 -30.46
N ASN A 255 7.79 -13.15 -29.54
CA ASN A 255 7.46 -13.22 -28.12
C ASN A 255 6.16 -12.48 -27.73
N SER A 256 5.35 -12.08 -28.70
CA SER A 256 4.03 -11.46 -28.48
C SER A 256 2.97 -11.95 -29.46
N PHE A 257 3.21 -13.06 -30.15
CA PHE A 257 2.27 -13.63 -31.12
C PHE A 257 1.79 -12.58 -32.14
N GLY A 258 2.72 -11.80 -32.68
CA GLY A 258 2.42 -10.79 -33.70
C GLY A 258 2.06 -9.40 -33.16
N GLU A 259 1.62 -9.28 -31.91
CA GLU A 259 1.07 -8.02 -31.38
C GLU A 259 2.10 -6.88 -31.37
N ALA A 260 3.37 -7.17 -31.07
CA ALA A 260 4.43 -6.16 -31.03
C ALA A 260 4.71 -5.49 -32.38
N PHE A 261 4.18 -6.04 -33.49
CA PHE A 261 4.22 -5.38 -34.80
C PHE A 261 3.65 -3.96 -34.75
N ALA A 262 2.63 -3.72 -33.90
CA ALA A 262 2.03 -2.40 -33.71
C ALA A 262 3.04 -1.32 -33.27
N TYR A 263 4.12 -1.72 -32.57
CA TYR A 263 5.14 -0.80 -32.04
C TYR A 263 6.38 -0.66 -32.91
N ALA A 264 6.51 -1.47 -33.95
CA ALA A 264 7.59 -1.34 -34.93
C ALA A 264 7.53 0.01 -35.65
N SER A 265 8.69 0.49 -36.10
CA SER A 265 8.78 1.71 -36.91
C SER A 265 7.98 1.57 -38.21
N ASN A 266 7.48 2.69 -38.76
CA ASN A 266 6.79 2.69 -40.06
C ASN A 266 7.64 2.10 -41.19
N LYS A 267 8.98 2.21 -41.08
CA LYS A 267 9.92 1.60 -42.02
C LYS A 267 9.87 0.08 -41.92
N LEU A 268 9.96 -0.49 -40.71
CA LEU A 268 9.93 -1.93 -40.49
C LEU A 268 8.54 -2.54 -40.72
N LYS A 269 7.47 -1.79 -40.48
CA LYS A 269 6.11 -2.22 -40.84
C LYS A 269 5.91 -2.45 -42.34
N ARG A 270 6.80 -1.94 -43.19
CA ARG A 270 6.82 -2.16 -44.66
C ARG A 270 7.92 -3.12 -45.09
N ASP A 271 8.74 -3.60 -44.16
CA ASP A 271 9.77 -4.58 -44.47
C ASP A 271 9.12 -5.95 -44.68
N LYS A 272 9.40 -6.57 -45.84
CA LYS A 272 8.81 -7.86 -46.23
C LYS A 272 9.01 -8.94 -45.16
N THR A 273 10.20 -9.02 -44.57
CA THR A 273 10.52 -10.04 -43.56
C THR A 273 9.72 -9.82 -42.28
N VAL A 274 9.62 -8.57 -41.82
CA VAL A 274 8.88 -8.21 -40.60
C VAL A 274 7.38 -8.46 -40.79
N LEU A 275 6.82 -8.05 -41.92
CA LEU A 275 5.42 -8.31 -42.28
C LEU A 275 5.11 -9.80 -42.31
N LEU A 276 5.91 -10.59 -43.02
CA LEU A 276 5.72 -12.05 -43.10
C LEU A 276 5.83 -12.71 -41.72
N GLN A 277 6.70 -12.21 -40.84
CA GLN A 277 6.79 -12.74 -39.49
C GLN A 277 5.53 -12.44 -38.67
N ALA A 278 4.98 -11.22 -38.77
CA ALA A 278 3.74 -10.86 -38.08
C ALA A 278 2.51 -11.62 -38.61
N LEU A 279 2.45 -11.84 -39.92
CA LEU A 279 1.36 -12.58 -40.59
C LEU A 279 1.25 -14.04 -40.17
N LYS A 280 2.34 -14.66 -39.69
CA LYS A 280 2.29 -16.02 -39.13
C LYS A 280 1.34 -16.12 -37.93
N TRP A 281 1.10 -15.01 -37.24
CA TRP A 281 0.31 -14.97 -36.02
C TRP A 281 -1.03 -14.25 -36.19
N ASN A 282 -1.12 -13.29 -37.13
CA ASN A 282 -2.36 -12.54 -37.37
C ASN A 282 -2.59 -12.34 -38.88
N GLU A 283 -3.54 -13.10 -39.43
CA GLU A 283 -3.95 -13.03 -40.84
C GLU A 283 -4.63 -11.70 -41.22
N GLU A 284 -5.21 -10.97 -40.25
CA GLU A 284 -5.84 -9.66 -40.49
C GLU A 284 -4.81 -8.60 -40.91
N LEU A 285 -3.52 -8.81 -40.61
CA LEU A 285 -2.44 -7.94 -41.07
C LEU A 285 -2.19 -8.06 -42.59
N SER A 286 -2.87 -8.99 -43.29
CA SER A 286 -2.75 -9.17 -44.74
C SER A 286 -3.18 -7.92 -45.53
N GLU A 287 -4.08 -7.11 -44.97
CA GLU A 287 -4.48 -5.83 -45.55
C GLU A 287 -3.33 -4.81 -45.60
N LEU A 288 -2.33 -4.94 -44.73
CA LEU A 288 -1.19 -4.03 -44.63
C LEU A 288 -0.04 -4.38 -45.57
N ILE A 289 -0.15 -5.49 -46.32
CA ILE A 289 0.86 -5.89 -47.32
C ILE A 289 0.89 -4.83 -48.43
N PRO A 290 2.04 -4.18 -48.71
CA PRO A 290 2.19 -3.31 -49.88
C PRO A 290 1.80 -4.04 -51.17
N GLU A 291 1.08 -3.37 -52.09
CA GLU A 291 0.65 -3.96 -53.38
C GLU A 291 1.81 -4.57 -54.18
N GLU A 292 2.99 -3.95 -54.08
CA GLU A 292 4.26 -4.41 -54.68
C GLU A 292 4.69 -5.80 -54.16
N LEU A 293 4.27 -6.18 -52.94
CA LEU A 293 4.55 -7.46 -52.30
C LEU A 293 3.41 -8.47 -52.49
N LYS A 294 2.18 -8.02 -52.79
CA LYS A 294 1.04 -8.91 -53.11
C LYS A 294 1.22 -9.66 -54.43
N MET A 295 2.01 -9.12 -55.35
CA MET A 295 2.24 -9.69 -56.70
C MET A 295 3.39 -10.71 -56.78
N THR A 296 4.19 -10.90 -55.73
CA THR A 296 5.33 -11.85 -55.77
C THR A 296 5.18 -12.91 -54.69
N ASP A 297 4.50 -14.01 -55.07
CA ASP A 297 4.50 -15.33 -54.44
C ASP A 297 4.59 -15.33 -52.90
N ILE A 298 3.44 -15.31 -52.22
CA ILE A 298 3.14 -16.06 -50.99
C ILE A 298 1.61 -15.95 -50.79
N LEU A 299 0.89 -17.03 -51.10
CA LEU A 299 -0.43 -17.34 -50.57
C LEU A 299 -0.34 -18.75 -49.98
N PHE A 300 -0.66 -18.83 -48.69
CA PHE A 300 -0.72 -19.99 -47.78
C PHE A 300 0.62 -20.56 -47.31
#